data_AF-A0A963PCP0-F1
#
_entry.id   AF-A0A963PCP0-F1
#
_cell.length_a   1.000
_cell.length_b   1.000
_cell.length_c   1.000
_cell.angle_alpha   90.00
_cell.angle_beta   90.00
_cell.angle_gamma   90.00
#
_symmetry.space_group_name_H-M   'P 1'
#
loop_
_entity.id
_entity.type
_entity.pdbx_description
1 polymer ?
#
loop_
_entity_poly.entity_id
_entity_poly.type
_entity_poly.pdbx_seq_one_letter_code
_entity_poly.pdbx_strand_id
1 'polypeptide(L)'
;MSLKIPVYQRQQSAAGPVDIQGPRAAGNGFAEFGAALQTVSSEMHRAHMREQEEQERADRRARNARKNEAYADAVLWRDEDDAAAEKDAPAGAKGYLEGRKTAYEKHGTDLLAAFDDEEDRAELGLWLSRDATARLRTARDFESASVAKQQRLGAEKLGSSLGAMVQNDPSRIDEALETLPSAIGSMELGQASEPVIEELSGGIVESWIRGLVASDPAKARDVLTSDDPRLRFLTPATRSSQLSAARSELERRRREDETAQRLDRLERQNDIRGRLDDNTARLANGETPVDPVTRDETIAAYGPEKGADVWQEIRAQTGHARAMGSVAGRSPDEQARML
;
A
#
# COMPACT_ATOMS: atom_id res chain seq x y z
N MET A 1 -48.71 -50.06 -5.27
CA MET A 1 -48.60 -48.95 -6.26
C MET A 1 -48.54 -49.59 -7.63
N SER A 2 -49.63 -49.42 -8.39
CA SER A 2 -49.89 -50.15 -9.64
C SER A 2 -49.13 -49.56 -10.82
N LEU A 3 -48.30 -50.39 -11.46
CA LEU A 3 -47.67 -50.11 -12.75
C LEU A 3 -48.74 -50.12 -13.86
N LYS A 4 -48.95 -48.97 -14.50
CA LYS A 4 -49.74 -48.84 -15.74
C LYS A 4 -48.77 -48.93 -16.92
N ILE A 5 -48.82 -50.05 -17.65
CA ILE A 5 -48.21 -50.19 -18.97
C ILE A 5 -49.30 -49.81 -19.99
N PRO A 6 -49.12 -48.77 -20.82
CA PRO A 6 -50.04 -48.50 -21.91
C PRO A 6 -49.79 -49.48 -23.07
N VAL A 7 -50.79 -50.32 -23.31
CA VAL A 7 -50.94 -51.14 -24.51
C VAL A 7 -51.27 -50.21 -25.67
N TYR A 8 -50.40 -50.12 -26.69
CA TYR A 8 -50.76 -49.47 -27.94
C TYR A 8 -51.49 -50.45 -28.87
N GLN A 9 -52.74 -50.08 -29.13
CA GLN A 9 -53.72 -50.69 -30.02
C GLN A 9 -53.18 -50.92 -31.44
N ARG A 10 -53.31 -52.16 -31.91
CA ARG A 10 -53.23 -52.52 -33.33
C ARG A 10 -54.49 -51.97 -34.03
N GLN A 11 -54.38 -50.85 -34.75
CA GLN A 11 -55.45 -50.42 -35.65
C GLN A 11 -55.48 -51.37 -36.86
N GLN A 12 -56.49 -52.25 -36.87
CA GLN A 12 -56.99 -52.89 -38.07
C GLN A 12 -57.82 -51.86 -38.84
N SER A 13 -57.33 -51.46 -40.01
CA SER A 13 -58.10 -50.67 -40.97
C SER A 13 -58.52 -51.57 -42.13
N ALA A 14 -59.83 -51.64 -42.32
CA ALA A 14 -60.59 -52.44 -43.25
C ALA A 14 -60.07 -52.43 -44.70
N ALA A 15 -59.86 -53.63 -45.25
CA ALA A 15 -59.80 -53.87 -46.69
C ALA A 15 -61.23 -53.96 -47.23
N GLY A 16 -61.62 -53.02 -48.09
CA GLY A 16 -62.79 -53.17 -48.96
C GLY A 16 -62.49 -54.15 -50.11
N PRO A 17 -63.51 -54.77 -50.73
CA PRO A 17 -63.30 -55.76 -51.78
C PRO A 17 -62.85 -55.05 -53.06
N VAL A 18 -61.61 -55.30 -53.49
CA VAL A 18 -61.15 -54.91 -54.83
C VAL A 18 -61.47 -56.07 -55.76
N ASP A 19 -62.38 -55.80 -56.69
CA ASP A 19 -62.80 -56.68 -57.76
C ASP A 19 -61.64 -56.79 -58.78
N ILE A 20 -60.94 -57.92 -58.80
CA ILE A 20 -59.84 -58.18 -59.73
C ILE A 20 -60.39 -58.96 -60.91
N GLN A 21 -60.87 -58.24 -61.92
CA GLN A 21 -60.91 -58.75 -63.29
C GLN A 21 -59.47 -58.85 -63.79
N GLY A 22 -58.97 -60.09 -63.89
CA GLY A 22 -57.65 -60.34 -64.44
C GLY A 22 -57.60 -60.14 -65.96
N PRO A 23 -56.40 -59.96 -66.52
CA PRO A 23 -56.07 -60.49 -67.82
C PRO A 23 -55.14 -61.69 -67.67
N ARG A 24 -55.50 -62.75 -68.39
CA ARG A 24 -54.63 -63.87 -68.71
C ARG A 24 -53.36 -63.36 -69.39
N ALA A 25 -52.19 -63.61 -68.81
CA ALA A 25 -50.95 -63.71 -69.54
C ALA A 25 -50.02 -64.70 -68.81
N ALA A 26 -49.75 -65.82 -69.47
CA ALA A 26 -48.72 -66.77 -69.08
C ALA A 26 -47.34 -66.19 -69.45
N GLY A 27 -46.38 -66.25 -68.52
CA GLY A 27 -44.96 -65.96 -68.76
C GLY A 27 -44.35 -64.95 -67.79
N ASN A 28 -43.22 -65.32 -67.17
CA ASN A 28 -42.30 -64.50 -66.35
C ASN A 28 -42.55 -64.27 -64.83
N GLY A 29 -43.61 -64.80 -64.23
CA GLY A 29 -43.87 -64.57 -62.79
C GLY A 29 -42.82 -65.08 -61.80
N PHE A 30 -42.02 -66.11 -62.14
CA PHE A 30 -40.97 -66.64 -61.26
C PHE A 30 -39.69 -65.80 -61.24
N ALA A 31 -39.34 -65.15 -62.35
CA ALA A 31 -38.17 -64.29 -62.43
C ALA A 31 -38.40 -62.96 -61.69
N GLU A 32 -39.61 -62.40 -61.81
CA GLU A 32 -40.01 -61.19 -61.07
C GLU A 32 -40.13 -61.45 -59.57
N PHE A 33 -40.63 -62.63 -59.16
CA PHE A 33 -40.68 -63.01 -57.74
C PHE A 33 -39.28 -63.24 -57.14
N GLY A 34 -38.36 -63.85 -57.90
CA GLY A 34 -36.96 -64.02 -57.48
C GLY A 34 -36.21 -62.69 -57.36
N ALA A 35 -36.43 -61.77 -58.30
CA ALA A 35 -35.87 -60.41 -58.24
C ALA A 35 -36.43 -59.62 -57.04
N ALA A 36 -37.73 -59.71 -56.78
CA ALA A 36 -38.37 -59.08 -55.63
C ALA A 36 -37.80 -59.60 -54.29
N LEU A 37 -37.56 -60.91 -54.17
CA LEU A 37 -36.95 -61.49 -52.97
C LEU A 37 -35.49 -61.06 -52.77
N GLN A 38 -34.70 -60.93 -53.85
CA GLN A 38 -33.34 -60.39 -53.77
C GLN A 38 -33.31 -58.92 -53.35
N THR A 39 -34.26 -58.11 -53.85
CA THR A 39 -34.41 -56.71 -53.44
C THR A 39 -34.73 -56.61 -51.95
N VAL A 40 -35.72 -57.37 -51.47
CA VAL A 40 -36.11 -57.41 -50.05
C VAL A 40 -34.94 -57.88 -49.16
N SER A 41 -34.20 -58.91 -49.57
CA SER A 41 -33.02 -59.40 -48.85
C SER A 41 -31.91 -58.34 -48.77
N SER A 42 -31.64 -57.64 -49.89
CA SER A 42 -30.64 -56.56 -49.92
C SER A 42 -31.06 -55.34 -49.09
N GLU A 43 -32.36 -55.03 -49.03
CA GLU A 43 -32.91 -53.96 -48.20
C GLU A 43 -32.86 -54.31 -46.72
N MET A 44 -33.17 -55.56 -46.34
CA MET A 44 -32.99 -56.02 -44.95
C MET A 44 -31.53 -55.99 -44.51
N HIS A 45 -30.59 -56.37 -45.38
CA HIS A 45 -29.16 -56.28 -45.05
C HIS A 45 -28.69 -54.83 -44.88
N ARG A 46 -29.13 -53.90 -45.74
CA ARG A 46 -28.85 -52.47 -45.57
C ARG A 46 -29.54 -51.88 -44.33
N ALA A 47 -30.75 -52.32 -43.99
CA ALA A 47 -31.43 -51.89 -42.78
C ALA A 47 -30.68 -52.35 -41.52
N HIS A 48 -30.23 -53.61 -41.49
CA HIS A 48 -29.43 -54.14 -40.37
C HIS A 48 -28.08 -53.42 -40.22
N MET A 49 -27.40 -53.06 -41.32
CA MET A 49 -26.16 -52.29 -41.25
C MET A 49 -26.39 -50.86 -40.73
N ARG A 50 -27.50 -50.22 -41.13
CA ARG A 50 -27.87 -48.89 -40.60
C ARG A 50 -28.20 -48.94 -39.12
N GLU A 51 -28.95 -49.97 -38.69
CA GLU A 51 -29.30 -50.18 -37.28
C GLU A 51 -28.04 -50.43 -36.45
N GLN A 52 -27.06 -51.18 -36.97
CA GLN A 52 -25.78 -51.41 -36.32
C GLN A 52 -24.93 -50.12 -36.23
N GLU A 53 -24.88 -49.31 -37.28
CA GLU A 53 -24.21 -48.00 -37.24
C GLU A 53 -24.88 -47.01 -36.27
N GLU A 54 -26.22 -47.02 -36.22
CA GLU A 54 -26.98 -46.19 -35.28
C GLU A 54 -26.76 -46.63 -33.83
N GLN A 55 -26.72 -47.94 -33.58
CA GLN A 55 -26.35 -48.51 -32.29
C GLN A 55 -24.93 -48.06 -31.87
N GLU A 56 -23.94 -48.18 -32.75
CA GLU A 56 -22.57 -47.74 -32.45
C GLU A 56 -22.44 -46.21 -32.26
N ARG A 57 -23.25 -45.42 -32.98
CA ARG A 57 -23.30 -43.96 -32.77
C ARG A 57 -23.98 -43.61 -31.45
N ALA A 58 -25.02 -44.34 -31.06
CA ALA A 58 -25.69 -44.19 -29.77
C ALA A 58 -24.74 -44.56 -28.62
N ASP A 59 -24.02 -45.68 -28.73
CA ASP A 59 -23.04 -46.11 -27.73
C ASP A 59 -21.88 -45.12 -27.61
N ARG A 60 -21.38 -44.57 -28.74
CA ARG A 60 -20.38 -43.49 -28.73
C ARG A 60 -20.90 -42.23 -28.03
N ARG A 61 -22.15 -41.83 -28.27
CA ARG A 61 -22.76 -40.68 -27.60
C ARG A 61 -22.94 -40.93 -26.11
N ALA A 62 -23.35 -42.14 -25.71
CA ALA A 62 -23.49 -42.51 -24.32
C ALA A 62 -22.14 -42.51 -23.58
N ARG A 63 -21.08 -43.03 -24.21
CA ARG A 63 -19.71 -42.95 -23.66
C ARG A 63 -19.23 -41.51 -23.53
N ASN A 64 -19.42 -40.67 -24.55
CA ASN A 64 -19.05 -39.26 -24.49
C ASN A 64 -19.85 -38.47 -23.45
N ALA A 65 -21.13 -38.78 -23.26
CA ALA A 65 -21.96 -38.17 -22.22
C ALA A 65 -21.44 -38.52 -20.82
N ARG A 66 -21.11 -39.79 -20.56
CA ARG A 66 -20.50 -40.22 -19.29
C ARG A 66 -19.13 -39.59 -19.06
N LYS A 67 -18.29 -39.48 -20.10
CA LYS A 67 -17.01 -38.75 -20.02
C LYS A 67 -17.25 -37.29 -19.64
N ASN A 68 -18.19 -36.60 -20.29
CA ASN A 68 -18.49 -35.20 -19.99
C ASN A 68 -19.08 -35.00 -18.59
N GLU A 69 -19.90 -35.92 -18.11
CA GLU A 69 -20.45 -35.90 -16.75
C GLU A 69 -19.35 -36.12 -15.70
N ALA A 70 -18.44 -37.06 -15.93
CA ALA A 70 -17.27 -37.27 -15.08
C ALA A 70 -16.28 -36.08 -15.09
N TYR A 71 -16.09 -35.42 -16.24
CA TYR A 71 -15.31 -34.19 -16.32
C TYR A 71 -16.01 -33.03 -15.60
N ALA A 72 -17.34 -32.94 -15.69
CA ALA A 72 -18.12 -31.91 -15.00
C ALA A 72 -18.09 -32.11 -13.47
N ASP A 73 -18.22 -33.35 -12.99
CA ASP A 73 -18.03 -33.68 -11.58
C ASP A 73 -16.59 -33.36 -11.15
N ALA A 74 -15.55 -33.77 -11.89
CA ALA A 74 -14.18 -33.40 -11.55
C ALA A 74 -13.94 -31.87 -11.46
N VAL A 75 -14.71 -31.07 -12.22
CA VAL A 75 -14.68 -29.60 -12.15
C VAL A 75 -15.50 -29.03 -11.00
N LEU A 76 -16.64 -29.63 -10.63
CA LEU A 76 -17.46 -29.18 -9.50
C LEU A 76 -16.75 -29.43 -8.17
N TRP A 77 -16.06 -30.57 -8.04
CA TRP A 77 -15.32 -30.94 -6.84
C TRP A 77 -14.03 -30.13 -6.67
N ARG A 78 -13.46 -29.62 -7.78
CA ARG A 78 -12.33 -28.68 -7.79
C ARG A 78 -12.64 -27.41 -6.99
N ASP A 79 -13.86 -26.90 -7.07
CA ASP A 79 -14.24 -25.65 -6.40
C ASP A 79 -14.49 -25.87 -4.89
N GLU A 80 -14.95 -27.06 -4.50
CA GLU A 80 -15.14 -27.44 -3.08
C GLU A 80 -13.81 -27.69 -2.37
N ASP A 81 -12.86 -28.37 -3.03
CA ASP A 81 -11.52 -28.62 -2.50
C ASP A 81 -10.66 -27.34 -2.44
N ASP A 82 -10.82 -26.44 -3.42
CA ASP A 82 -10.14 -25.14 -3.38
C ASP A 82 -10.66 -24.28 -2.21
N ALA A 83 -11.95 -24.36 -1.90
CA ALA A 83 -12.56 -23.71 -0.73
C ALA A 83 -12.13 -24.35 0.61
N ALA A 84 -11.98 -25.68 0.66
CA ALA A 84 -11.50 -26.39 1.85
C ALA A 84 -10.01 -26.12 2.11
N ALA A 85 -9.17 -26.12 1.06
CA ALA A 85 -7.75 -25.79 1.16
C ALA A 85 -7.51 -24.34 1.59
N GLU A 86 -8.36 -23.39 1.18
CA GLU A 86 -8.30 -22.00 1.63
C GLU A 86 -8.64 -21.84 3.12
N LYS A 87 -9.52 -22.70 3.65
CA LYS A 87 -9.97 -22.67 5.04
C LYS A 87 -8.97 -23.28 6.03
N ASP A 88 -8.26 -24.33 5.62
CA ASP A 88 -7.39 -25.13 6.49
C ASP A 88 -5.88 -24.90 6.26
N ALA A 89 -5.49 -24.06 5.29
CA ALA A 89 -4.08 -23.75 5.04
C ALA A 89 -3.44 -23.01 6.23
N PRO A 90 -2.39 -23.56 6.88
CA PRO A 90 -1.59 -22.78 7.81
C PRO A 90 -0.97 -21.61 7.04
N ALA A 91 -1.00 -20.42 7.63
CA ALA A 91 -0.60 -19.14 7.02
C ALA A 91 0.67 -19.26 6.14
N GLY A 92 0.50 -19.50 4.84
CA GLY A 92 1.61 -19.66 3.89
C GLY A 92 1.32 -20.57 2.70
N ALA A 93 1.93 -20.24 1.55
CA ALA A 93 1.76 -20.93 0.27
C ALA A 93 2.06 -22.44 0.34
N LYS A 94 3.00 -22.85 1.19
CA LYS A 94 3.41 -24.24 1.36
C LYS A 94 2.33 -25.12 1.98
N GLY A 95 1.61 -24.63 3.00
CA GLY A 95 0.52 -25.37 3.65
C GLY A 95 -0.69 -25.56 2.75
N TYR A 96 -1.04 -24.50 2.00
CA TYR A 96 -2.08 -24.55 0.96
C TYR A 96 -1.76 -25.57 -0.14
N LEU A 97 -0.48 -25.63 -0.56
CA LEU A 97 0.00 -26.56 -1.57
C LEU A 97 0.00 -28.03 -1.11
N GLU A 98 0.46 -28.27 0.11
CA GLU A 98 0.57 -29.61 0.66
C GLU A 98 -0.82 -30.20 0.92
N GLY A 99 -1.76 -29.39 1.41
CA GLY A 99 -3.18 -29.74 1.54
C GLY A 99 -3.82 -30.10 0.19
N ARG A 100 -3.63 -29.28 -0.85
CA ARG A 100 -4.14 -29.57 -2.20
C ARG A 100 -3.52 -30.83 -2.82
N LYS A 101 -2.23 -31.08 -2.62
CA LYS A 101 -1.55 -32.27 -3.14
C LYS A 101 -2.17 -33.54 -2.54
N THR A 102 -2.37 -33.57 -1.22
CA THR A 102 -3.04 -34.70 -0.55
C THR A 102 -4.49 -34.89 -0.98
N ALA A 103 -5.24 -33.81 -1.21
CA ALA A 103 -6.61 -33.90 -1.74
C ALA A 103 -6.60 -34.53 -3.15
N TYR A 104 -5.71 -34.07 -4.03
CA TYR A 104 -5.56 -34.62 -5.38
C TYR A 104 -5.13 -36.09 -5.40
N GLU A 105 -4.15 -36.48 -4.57
CA GLU A 105 -3.69 -37.87 -4.51
C GLU A 105 -4.78 -38.81 -3.98
N LYS A 106 -5.58 -38.36 -3.02
CA LYS A 106 -6.68 -39.13 -2.44
C LYS A 106 -7.89 -39.26 -3.37
N HIS A 107 -8.25 -38.18 -4.07
CA HIS A 107 -9.46 -38.14 -4.90
C HIS A 107 -9.19 -38.56 -6.36
N GLY A 108 -7.96 -38.40 -6.84
CA GLY A 108 -7.54 -38.93 -8.14
C GLY A 108 -7.65 -40.45 -8.20
N THR A 109 -7.39 -41.16 -7.09
CA THR A 109 -7.58 -42.61 -7.02
C THR A 109 -9.05 -43.03 -7.09
N ASP A 110 -9.95 -42.26 -6.48
CA ASP A 110 -11.39 -42.55 -6.49
C ASP A 110 -12.01 -42.31 -7.89
N LEU A 111 -11.59 -41.24 -8.58
CA LEU A 111 -12.01 -40.94 -9.95
C LEU A 111 -11.50 -41.97 -10.96
N LEU A 112 -10.24 -42.42 -10.83
CA LEU A 112 -9.69 -43.46 -11.69
C LEU A 112 -10.37 -44.82 -11.49
N ALA A 113 -10.86 -45.12 -10.27
CA ALA A 113 -11.59 -46.35 -9.97
C ALA A 113 -13.00 -46.38 -10.59
N ALA A 114 -13.57 -45.24 -10.98
CA ALA A 114 -14.92 -45.15 -11.56
C ALA A 114 -14.99 -45.52 -13.06
N PHE A 115 -13.85 -45.68 -13.73
CA PHE A 115 -13.79 -46.07 -15.14
C PHE A 115 -13.44 -47.56 -15.25
N ASP A 116 -14.29 -48.33 -15.91
CA ASP A 116 -14.01 -49.75 -16.17
C ASP A 116 -13.00 -49.95 -17.31
N ASP A 117 -12.85 -48.96 -18.19
CA ASP A 117 -11.98 -48.99 -19.37
C ASP A 117 -10.56 -48.45 -19.04
N GLU A 118 -9.54 -49.24 -19.37
CA GLU A 118 -8.12 -48.94 -19.14
C GLU A 118 -7.65 -47.72 -19.97
N GLU A 119 -8.18 -47.54 -21.18
CA GLU A 119 -7.80 -46.44 -22.07
C GLU A 119 -8.35 -45.09 -21.56
N ASP A 120 -9.60 -45.11 -21.08
CA ASP A 120 -10.25 -43.93 -20.48
C ASP A 120 -9.61 -43.55 -19.13
N ARG A 121 -9.21 -44.54 -18.31
CA ARG A 121 -8.42 -44.28 -17.09
C ARG A 121 -7.07 -43.63 -17.42
N ALA A 122 -6.38 -44.12 -18.45
CA ALA A 122 -5.08 -43.57 -18.84
C ALA A 122 -5.19 -42.13 -19.34
N GLU A 123 -6.22 -41.82 -20.15
CA GLU A 123 -6.51 -40.47 -20.64
C GLU A 123 -6.81 -39.49 -19.49
N LEU A 124 -7.66 -39.90 -18.54
CA LEU A 124 -7.98 -39.10 -17.35
C LEU A 124 -6.76 -38.90 -16.44
N GLY A 125 -5.95 -39.93 -16.24
CA GLY A 125 -4.72 -39.86 -15.44
C GLY A 125 -3.69 -38.88 -16.02
N LEU A 126 -3.56 -38.84 -17.35
CA LEU A 126 -2.72 -37.86 -18.05
C LEU A 126 -3.24 -36.42 -17.89
N TRP A 127 -4.56 -36.24 -17.96
CA TRP A 127 -5.19 -34.93 -17.77
C TRP A 127 -4.98 -34.41 -16.34
N LEU A 128 -5.24 -35.24 -15.33
CA LEU A 128 -5.00 -34.91 -13.91
C LEU A 128 -3.54 -34.59 -13.63
N SER A 129 -2.60 -35.33 -14.24
CA SER A 129 -1.16 -35.09 -14.10
C SER A 129 -0.73 -33.75 -14.71
N ARG A 130 -1.28 -33.35 -15.86
CA ARG A 130 -1.02 -32.03 -16.47
C ARG A 130 -1.58 -30.90 -15.62
N ASP A 131 -2.78 -31.06 -15.09
CA ASP A 131 -3.41 -30.05 -14.23
C ASP A 131 -2.64 -29.87 -12.91
N ALA A 132 -2.24 -30.97 -12.26
CA ALA A 132 -1.38 -30.93 -11.07
C ALA A 132 -0.05 -30.19 -11.34
N THR A 133 0.57 -30.43 -12.50
CA THR A 133 1.81 -29.73 -12.89
C THR A 133 1.58 -28.23 -13.12
N ALA A 134 0.46 -27.85 -13.75
CA ALA A 134 0.12 -26.44 -13.96
C ALA A 134 -0.11 -25.70 -12.64
N ARG A 135 -0.73 -26.36 -11.66
CA ARG A 135 -0.98 -25.80 -10.31
C ARG A 135 0.29 -25.66 -9.48
N LEU A 136 1.20 -26.63 -9.55
CA LEU A 136 2.52 -26.51 -8.91
C LEU A 136 3.31 -25.31 -9.43
N ARG A 137 3.20 -25.00 -10.73
CA ARG A 137 3.80 -23.77 -11.30
C ARG A 137 3.16 -22.51 -10.73
N THR A 138 1.84 -22.41 -10.75
CA THR A 138 1.13 -21.21 -10.24
C THR A 138 1.41 -20.97 -8.76
N ALA A 139 1.51 -22.03 -7.98
CA ALA A 139 1.79 -21.90 -6.56
C ALA A 139 3.26 -21.57 -6.27
N ARG A 140 4.20 -22.06 -7.07
CA ARG A 140 5.60 -21.60 -7.05
C ARG A 140 5.71 -20.12 -7.39
N ASP A 141 4.95 -19.67 -8.40
CA ASP A 141 4.88 -18.25 -8.77
C ASP A 141 4.32 -17.42 -7.60
N PHE A 142 3.25 -17.88 -6.94
CA PHE A 142 2.69 -17.24 -5.76
C PHE A 142 3.65 -17.21 -4.57
N GLU A 143 4.37 -18.31 -4.29
CA GLU A 143 5.38 -18.36 -3.24
C GLU A 143 6.51 -17.36 -3.51
N SER A 144 7.01 -17.31 -4.74
CA SER A 144 8.04 -16.34 -5.14
C SER A 144 7.56 -14.89 -5.01
N ALA A 145 6.30 -14.60 -5.37
CA ALA A 145 5.69 -13.29 -5.22
C ALA A 145 5.47 -12.93 -3.73
N SER A 146 5.08 -13.90 -2.90
CA SER A 146 4.87 -13.71 -1.45
C SER A 146 6.19 -13.43 -0.73
N VAL A 147 7.25 -14.18 -1.05
CA VAL A 147 8.60 -13.96 -0.50
C VAL A 147 9.10 -12.58 -0.91
N ALA A 148 9.01 -12.22 -2.19
CA ALA A 148 9.41 -10.90 -2.67
C ALA A 148 8.64 -9.77 -1.95
N LYS A 149 7.34 -9.95 -1.71
CA LYS A 149 6.51 -8.99 -0.96
C LYS A 149 6.94 -8.87 0.49
N GLN A 150 7.17 -9.98 1.20
CA GLN A 150 7.61 -9.97 2.59
C GLN A 150 9.00 -9.33 2.74
N GLN A 151 9.91 -9.64 1.83
CA GLN A 151 11.24 -9.05 1.79
C GLN A 151 11.20 -7.54 1.56
N ARG A 152 10.39 -7.07 0.62
CA ARG A 152 10.18 -5.63 0.39
C ARG A 152 9.63 -4.91 1.62
N LEU A 153 8.61 -5.48 2.28
CA LEU A 153 8.06 -4.93 3.52
C LEU A 153 9.09 -4.88 4.66
N GLY A 154 9.97 -5.88 4.73
CA GLY A 154 11.09 -5.89 5.66
C GLY A 154 12.08 -4.76 5.39
N ALA A 155 12.46 -4.58 4.11
CA ALA A 155 13.39 -3.54 3.69
C ALA A 155 12.81 -2.11 3.91
N GLU A 156 11.52 -1.90 3.65
CA GLU A 156 10.82 -0.65 3.92
C GLU A 156 10.79 -0.31 5.42
N LYS A 157 10.56 -1.31 6.29
CA LYS A 157 10.64 -1.15 7.75
C LYS A 157 12.04 -0.78 8.21
N LEU A 158 13.06 -1.44 7.66
CA LEU A 158 14.45 -1.14 7.94
C LEU A 158 14.80 0.30 7.53
N GLY A 159 14.48 0.70 6.30
CA GLY A 159 14.70 2.06 5.80
C GLY A 159 13.98 3.11 6.63
N SER A 160 12.75 2.82 7.08
CA SER A 160 12.00 3.70 7.98
C SER A 160 12.66 3.83 9.35
N SER A 161 13.16 2.73 9.92
CA SER A 161 13.86 2.73 11.21
C SER A 161 15.19 3.51 11.13
N LEU A 162 15.96 3.29 10.07
CA LEU A 162 17.21 4.01 9.83
C LEU A 162 16.94 5.50 9.53
N GLY A 163 15.89 5.81 8.77
CA GLY A 163 15.42 7.17 8.52
C GLY A 163 15.07 7.91 9.80
N ALA A 164 14.29 7.27 10.70
CA ALA A 164 13.95 7.84 11.99
C ALA A 164 15.19 8.05 12.88
N MET A 165 16.14 7.13 12.85
CA MET A 165 17.41 7.24 13.57
C MET A 165 18.18 8.49 13.14
N VAL A 166 18.39 8.69 11.84
CA VAL A 166 19.15 9.85 11.32
C VAL A 166 18.38 11.15 11.38
N GLN A 167 17.05 11.10 11.40
CA GLN A 167 16.22 12.28 11.61
C GLN A 167 16.36 12.80 13.04
N ASN A 168 16.43 11.90 14.03
CA ASN A 168 16.62 12.25 15.45
C ASN A 168 18.07 12.59 15.77
N ASP A 169 19.02 11.90 15.15
CA ASP A 169 20.45 12.14 15.30
C ASP A 169 21.15 12.20 13.93
N PRO A 170 21.25 13.42 13.34
CA PRO A 170 21.85 13.57 12.02
C PRO A 170 23.33 13.21 11.93
N SER A 171 24.03 12.98 13.04
CA SER A 171 25.42 12.54 13.02
C SER A 171 25.59 11.08 12.59
N ARG A 172 24.52 10.27 12.66
CA ARG A 172 24.53 8.82 12.40
C ARG A 172 24.26 8.43 10.94
N ILE A 173 24.32 9.38 10.01
CA ILE A 173 24.02 9.13 8.59
C ILE A 173 24.97 8.12 7.95
N ASP A 174 26.27 8.18 8.28
CA ASP A 174 27.25 7.24 7.72
C ASP A 174 26.99 5.82 8.25
N GLU A 175 26.75 5.68 9.56
CA GLU A 175 26.36 4.41 10.17
C GLU A 175 25.11 3.84 9.51
N ALA A 176 24.08 4.65 9.27
CA ALA A 176 22.84 4.21 8.63
C ALA A 176 23.06 3.69 7.20
N LEU A 177 23.86 4.41 6.40
CA LEU A 177 24.15 4.04 5.01
C LEU A 177 25.09 2.84 4.91
N GLU A 178 26.03 2.67 5.84
CA GLU A 178 26.92 1.51 5.90
C GLU A 178 26.20 0.23 6.36
N THR A 179 25.22 0.36 7.25
CA THR A 179 24.45 -0.79 7.78
C THR A 179 23.45 -1.34 6.77
N LEU A 180 22.96 -0.49 5.86
CA LEU A 180 21.88 -0.82 4.93
C LEU A 180 22.21 -2.01 3.98
N PRO A 181 23.36 -2.06 3.29
CA PRO A 181 23.69 -3.18 2.40
C PRO A 181 23.82 -4.52 3.14
N SER A 182 24.44 -4.53 4.32
CA SER A 182 24.61 -5.74 5.13
C SER A 182 23.27 -6.24 5.68
N ALA A 183 22.40 -5.33 6.12
CA ALA A 183 21.06 -5.68 6.59
C ALA A 183 20.22 -6.24 5.45
N ILE A 184 20.24 -5.63 4.26
CA ILE A 184 19.52 -6.12 3.07
C ILE A 184 20.07 -7.46 2.59
N GLY A 185 21.40 -7.63 2.56
CA GLY A 185 22.03 -8.89 2.20
C GLY A 185 21.67 -10.06 3.12
N SER A 186 21.37 -9.76 4.40
CA SER A 186 20.90 -10.75 5.36
C SER A 186 19.43 -11.14 5.20
N MET A 187 18.65 -10.40 4.40
CA MET A 187 17.21 -10.63 4.19
C MET A 187 16.90 -11.60 3.03
N GLU A 188 17.92 -12.27 2.48
CA GLU A 188 17.83 -13.14 1.28
C GLU A 188 17.11 -12.47 0.09
N LEU A 189 17.09 -11.13 0.07
CA LEU A 189 16.74 -10.36 -1.11
C LEU A 189 17.78 -10.73 -2.15
N GLY A 190 17.41 -11.58 -3.11
CA GLY A 190 18.31 -12.02 -4.18
C GLY A 190 18.87 -10.83 -4.99
N GLN A 191 19.49 -11.10 -6.15
CA GLN A 191 20.18 -10.14 -7.02
C GLN A 191 19.42 -8.84 -7.42
N ALA A 192 18.20 -8.61 -6.92
CA ALA A 192 17.45 -7.36 -6.98
C ALA A 192 17.86 -6.29 -5.94
N SER A 193 18.98 -6.46 -5.22
CA SER A 193 19.35 -5.65 -4.05
C SER A 193 19.74 -4.21 -4.37
N GLU A 194 20.37 -3.92 -5.52
CA GLU A 194 20.93 -2.60 -5.81
C GLU A 194 19.89 -1.47 -5.97
N PRO A 195 18.82 -1.61 -6.78
CA PRO A 195 17.80 -0.56 -6.88
C PRO A 195 17.04 -0.35 -5.57
N VAL A 196 16.84 -1.41 -4.77
CA VAL A 196 16.21 -1.32 -3.45
C VAL A 196 17.13 -0.59 -2.47
N ILE A 197 18.43 -0.84 -2.49
CA ILE A 197 19.43 -0.12 -1.68
C ILE A 197 19.43 1.36 -2.07
N GLU A 198 19.41 1.71 -3.36
CA GLU A 198 19.38 3.11 -3.80
C GLU A 198 18.11 3.82 -3.34
N GLU A 199 16.93 3.20 -3.50
CA GLU A 199 15.64 3.77 -3.08
C GLU A 199 15.63 4.04 -1.57
N LEU A 200 16.06 3.05 -0.78
CA LEU A 200 16.10 3.18 0.68
C LEU A 200 17.17 4.18 1.15
N SER A 201 18.32 4.23 0.47
CA SER A 201 19.35 5.25 0.71
C SER A 201 18.80 6.65 0.48
N GLY A 202 18.01 6.85 -0.59
CA GLY A 202 17.31 8.11 -0.86
C GLY A 202 16.38 8.51 0.29
N GLY A 203 15.57 7.57 0.79
CA GLY A 203 14.67 7.82 1.93
C GLY A 203 15.41 8.14 3.24
N ILE A 204 16.54 7.48 3.50
CA ILE A 204 17.40 7.75 4.68
C ILE A 204 18.02 9.15 4.56
N VAL A 205 18.61 9.48 3.41
CA VAL A 205 19.22 10.79 3.17
C VAL A 205 18.18 11.91 3.26
N GLU A 206 16.96 11.69 2.76
CA GLU A 206 15.88 12.67 2.89
C GLU A 206 15.51 12.89 4.37
N SER A 207 15.41 11.82 5.15
CA SER A 207 15.11 11.89 6.59
C SER A 207 16.22 12.60 7.37
N TRP A 208 17.48 12.34 7.01
CA TRP A 208 18.65 13.02 7.55
C TRP A 208 18.61 14.53 7.30
N ILE A 209 18.34 14.94 6.06
CA ILE A 209 18.21 16.36 5.72
C ILE A 209 17.06 17.01 6.50
N ARG A 210 15.92 16.34 6.64
CA ARG A 210 14.82 16.85 7.49
C ARG A 210 15.25 17.03 8.95
N GLY A 211 15.99 16.07 9.50
CA GLY A 211 16.59 16.18 10.85
C GLY A 211 17.55 17.35 10.98
N LEU A 212 18.40 17.58 9.96
CA LEU A 212 19.28 18.74 9.91
C LEU A 212 18.50 20.05 9.85
N VAL A 213 17.48 20.16 9.01
CA VAL A 213 16.63 21.37 8.93
C VAL A 213 16.00 21.69 10.30
N ALA A 214 15.53 20.67 11.01
CA ALA A 214 14.90 20.86 12.32
C ALA A 214 15.90 21.22 13.43
N SER A 215 17.14 20.73 13.38
CA SER A 215 18.14 20.96 14.43
C SER A 215 19.01 22.18 14.13
N ASP A 216 19.63 22.20 12.95
CA ASP A 216 20.56 23.20 12.45
C ASP A 216 20.29 23.53 10.96
N PRO A 217 19.34 24.44 10.69
CA PRO A 217 18.93 24.76 9.33
C PRO A 217 20.02 25.50 8.53
N ALA A 218 21.03 26.09 9.20
CA ALA A 218 22.19 26.68 8.53
C ALA A 218 23.09 25.58 7.95
N LYS A 219 23.44 24.57 8.77
CA LYS A 219 24.18 23.39 8.31
C LYS A 219 23.41 22.63 7.23
N ALA A 220 22.09 22.49 7.37
CA ALA A 220 21.25 21.87 6.34
C ALA A 220 21.36 22.59 4.99
N ARG A 221 21.29 23.93 4.99
CA ARG A 221 21.47 24.76 3.78
C ARG A 221 22.85 24.53 3.18
N ASP A 222 23.90 24.59 3.98
CA ASP A 222 25.28 24.51 3.52
C ASP A 222 25.55 23.14 2.87
N VAL A 223 25.09 22.04 3.50
CA VAL A 223 25.10 20.69 2.91
C VAL A 223 24.32 20.68 1.59
N LEU A 224 23.08 21.18 1.57
CA LEU A 224 22.26 21.16 0.36
C LEU A 224 22.81 22.01 -0.80
N THR A 225 23.75 22.91 -0.54
CA THR A 225 24.45 23.71 -1.57
C THR A 225 25.84 23.19 -1.93
N SER A 226 26.37 22.20 -1.20
CA SER A 226 27.68 21.62 -1.44
C SER A 226 27.63 20.42 -2.41
N ASP A 227 28.81 19.90 -2.74
CA ASP A 227 28.98 18.65 -3.48
C ASP A 227 29.06 17.43 -2.54
N ASP A 228 28.23 17.41 -1.49
CA ASP A 228 28.19 16.28 -0.57
C ASP A 228 27.80 14.98 -1.32
N PRO A 229 28.63 13.93 -1.28
CA PRO A 229 28.41 12.71 -2.05
C PRO A 229 27.12 11.97 -1.67
N ARG A 230 26.60 12.18 -0.46
CA ARG A 230 25.35 11.56 0.02
C ARG A 230 24.15 12.13 -0.72
N LEU A 231 24.24 13.34 -1.28
CA LEU A 231 23.14 13.96 -2.02
C LEU A 231 22.88 13.31 -3.38
N ARG A 232 23.75 12.42 -3.86
CA ARG A 232 23.53 11.66 -5.10
C ARG A 232 22.24 10.84 -5.09
N PHE A 233 21.76 10.48 -3.90
CA PHE A 233 20.52 9.70 -3.72
C PHE A 233 19.26 10.57 -3.75
N LEU A 234 19.38 11.90 -3.76
CA LEU A 234 18.25 12.80 -3.84
C LEU A 234 17.99 13.25 -5.27
N THR A 235 16.72 13.32 -5.65
CA THR A 235 16.34 13.96 -6.91
C THR A 235 16.57 15.48 -6.82
N PRO A 236 16.81 16.17 -7.96
CA PRO A 236 16.91 17.62 -7.98
C PRO A 236 15.67 18.33 -7.40
N ALA A 237 14.49 17.77 -7.62
CA ALA A 237 13.23 18.28 -7.07
C ALA A 237 13.20 18.17 -5.53
N THR A 238 13.57 17.00 -4.99
CA THR A 238 13.66 16.79 -3.53
C THR A 238 14.69 17.73 -2.91
N ARG A 239 15.88 17.85 -3.53
CA ARG A 239 16.94 18.77 -3.07
C ARG A 239 16.47 20.22 -3.01
N SER A 240 15.79 20.69 -4.07
CA SER A 240 15.23 22.05 -4.13
C SER A 240 14.15 22.28 -3.06
N SER A 241 13.26 21.31 -2.86
CA SER A 241 12.23 21.37 -1.82
C SER A 241 12.83 21.48 -0.42
N GLN A 242 13.81 20.62 -0.09
CA GLN A 242 14.48 20.65 1.21
C GLN A 242 15.27 21.95 1.42
N LEU A 243 15.89 22.51 0.38
CA LEU A 243 16.58 23.80 0.46
C LEU A 243 15.62 24.96 0.76
N SER A 244 14.44 24.93 0.16
CA SER A 244 13.36 25.89 0.45
C SER A 244 12.89 25.78 1.91
N ALA A 245 12.74 24.55 2.41
CA ALA A 245 12.39 24.30 3.81
C ALA A 245 13.47 24.83 4.77
N ALA A 246 14.75 24.56 4.51
CA ALA A 246 15.87 25.07 5.30
C ALA A 246 15.89 26.61 5.38
N ARG A 247 15.67 27.29 4.25
CA ARG A 247 15.60 28.76 4.19
C ARG A 247 14.42 29.32 4.97
N SER A 248 13.25 28.70 4.82
CA SER A 248 12.03 29.12 5.50
C SER A 248 12.17 28.97 7.02
N GLU A 249 12.83 27.91 7.48
CA GLU A 249 13.09 27.66 8.89
C GLU A 249 14.13 28.64 9.47
N LEU A 250 15.20 28.96 8.73
CA LEU A 250 16.14 30.02 9.12
C LEU A 250 15.45 31.38 9.28
N GLU A 251 14.60 31.73 8.33
CA GLU A 251 13.82 32.97 8.34
C GLU A 251 12.86 33.01 9.54
N ARG A 252 12.21 31.88 9.85
CA ARG A 252 11.33 31.75 11.03
C ARG A 252 12.11 31.99 12.33
N ARG A 253 13.24 31.30 12.52
CA ARG A 253 14.08 31.46 13.73
C ARG A 253 14.61 32.88 13.88
N ARG A 254 15.05 33.49 12.79
CA ARG A 254 15.49 34.89 12.79
C ARG A 254 14.38 35.83 13.27
N ARG A 255 13.15 35.66 12.79
CA ARG A 255 12.01 36.47 13.24
C ARG A 255 11.72 36.25 14.71
N GLU A 256 11.79 35.00 15.17
CA GLU A 256 11.59 34.67 16.59
C GLU A 256 12.64 35.35 17.47
N ASP A 257 13.91 35.30 17.09
CA ASP A 257 15.00 36.00 17.79
C ASP A 257 14.78 37.53 17.77
N GLU A 258 14.39 38.10 16.63
CA GLU A 258 14.06 39.52 16.53
C GLU A 258 12.87 39.90 17.43
N THR A 259 11.84 39.04 17.51
CA THR A 259 10.71 39.26 18.43
C THR A 259 11.10 39.12 19.90
N ALA A 260 11.94 38.15 20.25
CA ALA A 260 12.44 37.96 21.61
C ALA A 260 13.30 39.15 22.06
N GLN A 261 14.22 39.61 21.20
CA GLN A 261 15.01 40.82 21.43
C GLN A 261 14.13 42.07 21.58
N ARG A 262 13.05 42.16 20.81
CA ARG A 262 12.09 43.28 20.92
C ARG A 262 11.33 43.23 22.25
N LEU A 263 10.91 42.05 22.71
CA LEU A 263 10.23 41.88 23.99
C LEU A 263 11.15 42.21 25.16
N ASP A 264 12.36 41.65 25.21
CA ASP A 264 13.37 41.99 26.23
C ASP A 264 13.66 43.50 26.24
N ARG A 265 13.76 44.13 25.06
CA ARG A 265 13.91 45.58 24.97
C ARG A 265 12.73 46.32 25.59
N LEU A 266 11.49 45.93 25.28
CA LEU A 266 10.29 46.57 25.82
C LEU A 266 10.15 46.38 27.34
N GLU A 267 10.51 45.21 27.85
CA GLU A 267 10.55 44.94 29.29
C GLU A 267 11.55 45.87 29.97
N ARG A 268 12.78 45.99 29.45
CA ARG A 268 13.77 46.96 29.98
C ARG A 268 13.28 48.40 29.92
N GLN A 269 12.58 48.80 28.86
CA GLN A 269 11.99 50.14 28.76
C GLN A 269 10.91 50.39 29.82
N ASN A 270 10.06 49.39 30.09
CA ASN A 270 9.04 49.49 31.13
C ASN A 270 9.66 49.52 32.53
N ASP A 271 10.71 48.75 32.77
CA ASP A 271 11.43 48.72 34.05
C ASP A 271 12.10 50.06 34.34
N ILE A 272 12.78 50.64 33.33
CA ILE A 272 13.34 51.99 33.40
C ILE A 272 12.25 53.00 33.72
N ARG A 273 11.10 52.92 33.02
CA ARG A 273 9.98 53.84 33.26
C ARG A 273 9.43 53.70 34.68
N GLY A 274 9.22 52.49 35.18
CA GLY A 274 8.76 52.25 36.55
C GLY A 274 9.72 52.83 37.60
N ARG A 275 11.02 52.57 37.46
CA ARG A 275 12.06 53.13 38.34
C ARG A 275 12.09 54.66 38.31
N LEU A 276 11.81 55.28 37.16
CA LEU A 276 11.75 56.74 37.04
C LEU A 276 10.52 57.32 37.72
N ASP A 277 9.35 56.70 37.52
CA ASP A 277 8.11 57.14 38.15
C ASP A 277 8.23 57.05 39.69
N ASP A 278 8.78 55.93 40.20
CA ASP A 278 9.05 55.73 41.63
C ASP A 278 10.04 56.77 42.18
N ASN A 279 11.17 56.98 41.51
CA ASN A 279 12.18 57.94 41.95
C ASN A 279 11.69 59.40 41.88
N THR A 280 10.84 59.72 40.90
CA THR A 280 10.22 61.04 40.80
C THR A 280 9.24 61.29 41.95
N ALA A 281 8.42 60.30 42.29
CA ALA A 281 7.52 60.37 43.45
C ALA A 281 8.30 60.56 44.77
N ARG A 282 9.40 59.82 44.94
CA ARG A 282 10.29 59.96 46.11
C ARG A 282 10.90 61.35 46.21
N LEU A 283 11.43 61.88 45.10
CA LEU A 283 12.01 63.22 45.06
C LEU A 283 10.98 64.31 45.37
N ALA A 284 9.75 64.16 44.87
CA ALA A 284 8.65 65.07 45.19
C ALA A 284 8.31 65.08 46.69
N ASN A 285 8.49 63.95 47.37
CA ASN A 285 8.33 63.80 48.83
C ASN A 285 9.59 64.19 49.64
N GLY A 286 10.65 64.67 48.99
CA GLY A 286 11.91 65.03 49.65
C GLY A 286 12.79 63.83 50.03
N GLU A 287 12.48 62.62 49.56
CA GLU A 287 13.28 61.42 49.78
C GLU A 287 14.41 61.27 48.76
N THR A 288 15.44 60.49 49.11
CA THR A 288 16.51 60.12 48.17
C THR A 288 16.04 59.05 47.19
N PRO A 289 16.37 59.17 45.89
CA PRO A 289 16.14 58.10 44.91
C PRO A 289 16.78 56.78 45.35
N VAL A 290 16.12 55.68 45.03
CA VAL A 290 16.65 54.32 45.20
C VAL A 290 16.79 53.71 43.81
N ASP A 291 17.94 53.10 43.55
CA ASP A 291 18.27 52.47 42.28
C ASP A 291 18.06 53.41 41.06
N PRO A 292 18.87 54.47 40.94
CA PRO A 292 18.74 55.43 39.85
C PRO A 292 19.07 54.76 38.51
N VAL A 293 18.23 55.00 37.52
CA VAL A 293 18.51 54.62 36.13
C VAL A 293 19.86 55.19 35.72
N THR A 294 20.64 54.43 34.97
CA THR A 294 21.95 54.83 34.46
C THR A 294 21.92 55.06 32.95
N ARG A 295 22.89 55.82 32.45
CA ARG A 295 23.05 56.07 31.01
C ARG A 295 23.23 54.76 30.20
N ASP A 296 23.95 53.80 30.75
CA ASP A 296 24.24 52.56 30.04
C ASP A 296 22.99 51.69 29.93
N GLU A 297 22.14 51.68 30.97
CA GLU A 297 20.83 51.01 30.94
C GLU A 297 19.88 51.64 29.91
N THR A 298 19.83 52.98 29.82
CA THR A 298 18.98 53.65 28.82
C THR A 298 19.48 53.43 27.39
N ILE A 299 20.80 53.44 27.18
CA ILE A 299 21.40 53.09 25.88
C ILE A 299 21.09 51.64 25.51
N ALA A 300 21.17 50.71 26.46
CA ALA A 300 20.84 49.31 26.22
C ALA A 300 19.34 49.11 25.88
N ALA A 301 18.43 49.87 26.51
CA ALA A 301 17.00 49.73 26.30
C ALA A 301 16.44 50.50 25.09
N TYR A 302 17.00 51.66 24.75
CA TYR A 302 16.46 52.53 23.68
C TYR A 302 17.38 52.63 22.46
N GLY A 303 18.60 52.09 22.54
CA GLY A 303 19.64 52.25 21.53
C GLY A 303 20.55 53.45 21.80
N PRO A 304 21.68 53.57 21.10
CA PRO A 304 22.73 54.54 21.41
C PRO A 304 22.29 56.00 21.31
N GLU A 305 21.56 56.36 20.25
CA GLU A 305 21.10 57.74 20.04
C GLU A 305 19.92 58.07 20.95
N LYS A 306 18.81 57.34 20.80
CA LYS A 306 17.59 57.56 21.59
C LYS A 306 17.81 57.37 23.09
N GLY A 307 18.64 56.42 23.51
CA GLY A 307 18.95 56.19 24.92
C GLY A 307 19.78 57.30 25.56
N ALA A 308 20.63 57.97 24.78
CA ALA A 308 21.35 59.16 25.25
C ALA A 308 20.40 60.35 25.45
N ASP A 309 19.44 60.54 24.55
CA ASP A 309 18.41 61.59 24.66
C ASP A 309 17.50 61.34 25.88
N VAL A 310 17.00 60.11 26.02
CA VAL A 310 16.18 59.69 27.17
C VAL A 310 16.95 59.87 28.48
N TRP A 311 18.26 59.57 28.50
CA TRP A 311 19.08 59.81 29.69
C TRP A 311 19.17 61.29 30.08
N GLN A 312 19.33 62.18 29.10
CA GLN A 312 19.38 63.62 29.37
C GLN A 312 18.03 64.12 29.92
N GLU A 313 16.92 63.63 29.37
CA GLU A 313 15.59 63.95 29.87
C GLU A 313 15.38 63.48 31.31
N ILE A 314 15.73 62.22 31.61
CA ILE A 314 15.71 61.66 32.97
C ILE A 314 16.52 62.52 33.94
N ARG A 315 17.73 62.91 33.54
CA ARG A 315 18.63 63.72 34.35
C ARG A 315 18.06 65.12 34.62
N ALA A 316 17.42 65.72 33.62
CA ALA A 316 16.76 67.00 33.76
C ALA A 316 15.55 66.92 34.71
N GLN A 317 14.71 65.88 34.56
CA GLN A 317 13.53 65.66 35.41
C GLN A 317 13.91 65.38 36.87
N THR A 318 14.87 64.49 37.12
CA THR A 318 15.36 64.21 38.48
C THR A 318 16.07 65.42 39.10
N GLY A 319 16.80 66.21 38.31
CA GLY A 319 17.36 67.49 38.74
C GLY A 319 16.28 68.50 39.14
N HIS A 320 15.21 68.62 38.35
CA HIS A 320 14.10 69.52 38.62
C HIS A 320 13.28 69.09 39.85
N ALA A 321 12.97 67.79 39.98
CA ALA A 321 12.26 67.25 41.14
C ALA A 321 13.06 67.45 42.45
N ARG A 322 14.39 67.31 42.40
CA ARG A 322 15.25 67.61 43.56
C ARG A 322 15.22 69.09 43.96
N ALA A 323 15.17 70.01 42.99
CA ALA A 323 15.03 71.44 43.26
C ALA A 323 13.67 71.74 43.91
N MET A 324 12.59 71.13 43.45
CA MET A 324 11.24 71.30 44.01
C MET A 324 11.09 70.71 45.42
N GLY A 325 11.59 69.48 45.66
CA GLY A 325 11.60 68.87 47.00
C GLY A 325 12.44 69.67 48.01
N SER A 326 13.54 70.28 47.56
CA SER A 326 14.33 71.20 48.40
C SER A 326 13.59 72.49 48.76
N VAL A 327 12.58 72.90 48.01
CA VAL A 327 11.74 74.08 48.32
C VAL A 327 10.59 73.68 49.24
N ALA A 328 9.96 72.52 49.01
CA ALA A 328 8.87 72.01 49.83
C ALA A 328 9.26 71.70 51.28
N GLY A 329 10.53 71.33 51.53
CA GLY A 329 11.05 71.09 52.88
C GLY A 329 11.46 72.34 53.67
N ARG A 330 11.33 73.55 53.10
CA ARG A 330 11.71 74.82 53.76
C ARG A 330 10.50 75.51 54.37
N SER A 331 10.72 76.27 55.45
CA SER A 331 9.64 76.99 56.14
C SER A 331 8.99 78.05 55.25
N PRO A 332 7.70 78.40 55.45
CA PRO A 332 7.02 79.42 54.64
C PRO A 332 7.75 80.77 54.59
N ASP A 333 8.46 81.13 55.67
CA ASP A 333 9.25 82.36 55.77
C ASP A 333 10.53 82.32 54.89
N GLU A 334 11.12 81.14 54.69
CA GLU A 334 12.26 80.95 53.79
C GLU A 334 11.82 80.92 52.32
N GLN A 335 10.63 80.41 52.04
CA GLN A 335 10.04 80.42 50.70
C GLN A 335 9.70 81.85 50.24
N ALA A 336 9.23 82.70 51.15
CA ALA A 336 8.88 84.09 50.85
C ALA A 336 10.07 85.02 50.57
N ARG A 337 11.29 84.66 51.00
CA ARG A 337 12.52 85.47 50.80
C ARG A 337 13.23 85.24 49.47
N MET A 338 12.77 84.28 48.67
CA MET A 338 13.39 83.91 47.39
C MET A 338 12.63 84.42 46.15
N LEU A 339 11.47 85.06 46.33
CA LEU A 339 10.71 85.76 45.28
C LEU A 339 11.07 87.25 45.27
#